data_AF-A0A357MXJ9-F1
#
_entry.id   AF-A0A357MXJ9-F1
#
_cell.length_a   1.000
_cell.length_b   1.000
_cell.length_c   1.000
_cell.angle_alpha   90.00
_cell.angle_beta   90.00
_cell.angle_gamma   90.00
#
_symmetry.space_group_name_H-M   'P 1'
#
loop_
_entity.id
_entity.type
_entity.pdbx_description
1 polymer ?
#
loop_
_entity_poly.entity_id
_entity_poly.type
_entity_poly.pdbx_seq_one_letter_code
_entity_poly.pdbx_strand_id
1 'polypeptide(L)'
;QLQGPRGATASIEAGQRLRVDATPALHAAVMAGMGISLFTALTVQEDLRSGRLIRVLPNWNAGQRRYFALYPHARALAPKVRALVDHLATHYAGWTGGAG
;
A
#
# COMPACT_ATOMS: atom_id res chain seq x y z
N GLN A 1 -2.80 -1.32 13.99
CA GLN A 1 -1.65 -0.90 14.81
C GLN A 1 -0.61 -0.24 13.93
N LEU A 2 0.09 0.74 14.50
CA LEU A 2 1.27 1.38 13.92
C LEU A 2 2.50 1.01 14.74
N GLN A 3 3.62 0.86 14.04
CA GLN A 3 4.95 0.67 14.61
C GLN A 3 5.73 1.96 14.43
N GLY A 4 6.43 2.38 15.47
CA GLY A 4 7.09 3.68 15.58
C GLY A 4 8.52 3.60 16.08
N PRO A 5 9.12 4.76 16.38
CA PRO A 5 10.50 4.87 16.83
C PRO A 5 10.78 3.99 18.05
N ARG A 6 11.98 3.38 18.11
CA ARG A 6 12.45 2.58 19.25
C ARG A 6 11.51 1.42 19.63
N GLY A 7 10.82 0.83 18.63
CA GLY A 7 9.89 -0.28 18.85
C GLY A 7 8.56 0.13 19.47
N ALA A 8 8.25 1.43 19.51
CA ALA A 8 6.95 1.90 19.99
C ALA A 8 5.81 1.31 19.15
N THR A 9 4.70 1.00 19.79
CA THR A 9 3.47 0.58 19.11
C THR A 9 2.33 1.51 19.51
N ALA A 10 1.45 1.80 18.56
CA ALA A 10 0.26 2.59 18.80
C ALA A 10 -0.94 1.92 18.11
N SER A 11 -2.07 1.88 18.82
CA SER A 11 -3.36 1.59 18.18
C SER A 11 -4.06 2.91 17.93
N ILE A 12 -4.57 3.11 16.71
CA ILE A 12 -5.39 4.27 16.37
C ILE A 12 -6.77 3.73 16.02
N GLU A 13 -7.77 4.22 16.73
CA GLU A 13 -9.15 4.09 16.30
C GLU A 13 -9.44 5.17 15.28
N ALA A 14 -9.82 4.76 14.06
CA ALA A 14 -10.24 5.71 13.04
C ALA A 14 -11.54 6.39 13.49
N GLY A 15 -11.58 7.72 13.41
CA GLY A 15 -12.76 8.50 13.79
C GLY A 15 -13.98 8.18 12.91
N GLN A 16 -15.18 8.51 13.41
CA GLN A 16 -16.46 8.16 12.78
C GLN A 16 -16.87 9.06 11.59
N ARG A 17 -15.99 9.95 11.09
CA ARG A 17 -16.36 10.91 10.03
C ARG A 17 -16.65 10.26 8.69
N LEU A 18 -15.87 9.25 8.32
CA LEU A 18 -16.02 8.51 7.08
C LEU A 18 -15.32 7.16 7.20
N ARG A 19 -16.02 6.08 6.89
CA ARG A 19 -15.47 4.72 6.85
C ARG A 19 -15.78 4.09 5.51
N VAL A 20 -14.73 3.72 4.79
CA VAL A 20 -14.83 3.08 3.48
C VAL A 20 -13.82 1.94 3.42
N ASP A 21 -14.21 0.86 2.76
CA ASP A 21 -13.39 -0.35 2.56
C ASP A 21 -12.77 -0.41 1.15
N ALA A 22 -13.17 0.48 0.25
CA ALA A 22 -12.59 0.65 -1.07
C ALA A 22 -11.48 1.72 -1.07
N THR A 23 -10.27 1.32 -1.49
CA THR A 23 -9.10 2.23 -1.59
C THR A 23 -9.35 3.45 -2.50
N PRO A 24 -9.99 3.34 -3.68
CA PRO A 24 -10.22 4.51 -4.55
C PRO A 24 -11.14 5.56 -3.92
N ALA A 25 -12.19 5.14 -3.22
CA ALA A 25 -13.10 6.05 -2.54
C ALA A 25 -12.43 6.75 -1.35
N LEU A 26 -11.59 6.02 -0.60
CA LEU A 26 -10.79 6.59 0.48
C LEU A 26 -9.75 7.59 -0.05
N HIS A 27 -9.13 7.31 -1.19
CA HIS A 27 -8.22 8.24 -1.87
C HIS A 27 -8.92 9.54 -2.27
N ALA A 28 -10.05 9.44 -2.96
CA ALA A 28 -10.86 10.59 -3.34
C ALA A 28 -11.26 11.43 -2.12
N ALA A 29 -11.59 10.79 -1.00
CA ALA A 29 -11.92 11.48 0.24
C ALA A 29 -10.77 12.31 0.81
N VAL A 30 -9.55 11.75 0.83
CA VAL A 30 -8.37 12.47 1.29
C VAL A 30 -8.04 13.62 0.34
N MET A 31 -8.14 13.38 -0.97
CA MET A 31 -7.93 14.42 -1.99
C MET A 31 -8.95 15.58 -1.87
N ALA A 32 -10.15 15.31 -1.37
CA ALA A 32 -11.16 16.31 -1.06
C ALA A 32 -10.95 17.00 0.31
N GLY A 33 -9.85 16.71 1.02
CA GLY A 33 -9.52 17.35 2.30
C GLY A 33 -10.31 16.80 3.50
N MET A 34 -10.92 15.61 3.39
CA MET A 34 -11.74 15.05 4.47
C MET A 34 -10.95 14.51 5.67
N GLY A 35 -9.61 14.49 5.60
CA GLY A 35 -8.74 14.13 6.71
C GLY A 35 -7.45 13.42 6.29
N ILE A 36 -6.87 12.66 7.22
CA ILE A 36 -5.68 11.82 6.99
C ILE A 36 -6.08 10.36 6.83
N SER A 37 -5.30 9.60 6.06
CA SER A 37 -5.52 8.16 5.87
C SER A 37 -4.20 7.40 5.72
N LEU A 38 -4.28 6.07 5.81
CA LEU A 38 -3.17 5.15 5.65
C LEU A 38 -3.28 4.41 4.31
N PHE A 39 -2.36 4.72 3.40
CA PHE A 39 -2.24 4.05 2.10
C PHE A 39 -0.99 3.20 2.01
N THR A 40 -0.99 2.22 1.11
CA THR A 40 0.27 1.67 0.60
C THR A 40 0.99 2.77 -0.18
N ALA A 41 2.31 2.91 -0.04
CA ALA A 41 3.08 3.95 -0.72
C ALA A 41 2.86 3.97 -2.24
N LEU A 42 2.68 2.80 -2.86
CA LEU A 42 2.41 2.66 -4.28
C LEU A 42 1.12 3.37 -4.71
N THR A 43 0.07 3.32 -3.89
CA THR A 43 -1.24 3.90 -4.21
C THR A 43 -1.18 5.43 -4.35
N VAL A 44 -0.29 6.08 -3.59
CA VAL A 44 -0.23 7.54 -3.44
C VAL A 44 1.13 8.11 -3.85
N GLN A 45 1.96 7.34 -4.54
CA GLN A 45 3.33 7.74 -4.87
C GLN A 45 3.37 9.03 -5.71
N GLU A 46 2.48 9.14 -6.70
CA GLU A 46 2.34 10.34 -7.52
C GLU A 46 1.88 11.54 -6.70
N ASP A 47 0.90 11.35 -5.82
CA ASP A 47 0.37 12.44 -5.00
C ASP A 47 1.42 12.95 -4.00
N LEU A 48 2.24 12.06 -3.44
CA LEU A 48 3.37 12.42 -2.58
C LEU A 48 4.45 13.16 -3.37
N ARG A 49 4.81 12.67 -4.56
CA ARG A 49 5.83 13.29 -5.42
C ARG A 49 5.40 14.66 -5.94
N SER A 50 4.11 14.83 -6.24
CA SER A 50 3.53 16.12 -6.66
C SER A 50 3.24 17.08 -5.50
N GLY A 51 3.42 16.64 -4.25
CA GLY A 51 3.14 17.45 -3.05
C GLY A 51 1.64 17.63 -2.76
N ARG A 52 0.76 16.94 -3.49
CA ARG A 52 -0.69 16.93 -3.23
C ARG A 52 -1.04 16.20 -1.93
N LEU A 53 -0.24 15.21 -1.56
CA LEU A 53 -0.26 14.57 -0.26
C LEU A 53 1.07 14.75 0.45
N ILE A 54 1.03 14.76 1.78
CA ILE A 54 2.20 14.81 2.64
C ILE A 54 2.18 13.66 3.65
N ARG A 55 3.36 13.15 4.02
CA ARG A 55 3.49 12.13 5.06
C ARG A 55 3.51 12.80 6.44
N VAL A 56 2.43 12.66 7.19
CA VAL A 56 2.25 13.31 8.50
C VAL A 56 2.93 12.59 9.68
N LEU A 57 3.22 11.29 9.55
CA LEU A 57 3.90 10.49 10.57
C LEU A 57 5.11 9.76 9.95
N PRO A 58 6.22 10.47 9.67
CA PRO A 58 7.35 9.92 8.91
C PRO A 58 8.08 8.77 9.62
N ASN A 59 8.07 8.75 10.96
CA ASN A 59 8.75 7.72 11.73
C ASN A 59 7.85 6.54 12.12
N TRP A 60 6.62 6.52 11.61
CA TRP A 60 5.65 5.46 11.87
C TRP A 60 5.28 4.74 10.57
N ASN A 61 4.98 3.44 10.68
CA ASN A 61 4.49 2.61 9.58
C ASN A 61 3.48 1.57 10.09
N ALA A 62 2.73 0.96 9.17
CA ALA A 62 1.73 -0.07 9.50
C ALA A 62 2.20 -1.48 9.11
N GLY A 63 3.53 -1.69 9.06
CA GLY A 63 4.15 -2.90 8.55
C GLY A 63 4.21 -2.97 7.03
N GLN A 64 4.80 -4.06 6.53
CA GLN A 64 4.90 -4.36 5.11
C GLN A 64 3.73 -5.22 4.64
N ARG A 65 3.18 -4.88 3.47
CA ARG A 65 2.17 -5.68 2.78
C ARG A 65 2.87 -6.51 1.71
N ARG A 66 2.51 -7.79 1.58
CA ARG A 66 3.02 -8.67 0.53
C ARG A 66 1.92 -8.90 -0.51
N TYR A 67 2.28 -8.79 -1.78
CA TYR A 67 1.41 -9.13 -2.89
C TYR A 67 1.77 -10.53 -3.39
N PHE A 68 0.76 -11.35 -3.64
CA PHE A 68 0.92 -12.72 -4.10
C PHE A 68 0.12 -12.92 -5.39
N ALA A 69 0.74 -13.56 -6.38
CA ALA A 69 0.03 -14.07 -7.55
C ALA A 69 -0.52 -15.46 -7.21
N LEU A 70 -1.85 -15.59 -7.17
CA LEU A 70 -2.53 -16.86 -6.92
C LEU A 70 -3.03 -17.45 -8.22
N TYR A 71 -2.71 -18.72 -8.46
CA TYR A 71 -3.18 -19.48 -9.61
C TYR A 71 -3.38 -20.95 -9.21
N PRO A 72 -4.32 -21.67 -9.85
CA PRO A 72 -4.55 -23.08 -9.54
C PRO A 72 -3.28 -23.91 -9.70
N HIS A 73 -3.06 -24.84 -8.77
CA HIS A 73 -1.95 -25.76 -8.86
C HIS A 73 -2.18 -26.71 -10.05
N ALA A 74 -1.44 -26.51 -11.14
CA ALA A 74 -1.48 -27.34 -12.33
C ALA A 74 -0.13 -28.05 -12.54
N ARG A 75 -0.17 -29.25 -13.11
CA ARG A 75 1.04 -30.06 -13.40
C ARG A 75 2.05 -29.31 -14.28
N ALA A 76 1.56 -28.43 -15.15
CA ALA A 76 2.35 -27.43 -15.86
C ALA A 76 1.55 -26.12 -15.95
N LEU A 77 2.17 -25.00 -15.58
CA LEU A 77 1.57 -23.68 -15.73
C LEU A 77 1.53 -23.30 -17.21
N ALA A 78 0.38 -22.82 -17.70
CA ALA A 78 0.28 -22.38 -19.09
C ALA A 78 1.33 -21.28 -19.39
N PRO A 79 2.04 -21.33 -20.54
CA PRO A 79 3.11 -20.38 -20.86
C PRO A 79 2.68 -18.90 -20.75
N LYS A 80 1.45 -18.58 -21.17
CA LYS A 80 0.88 -17.22 -21.04
C LYS A 80 0.76 -16.74 -19.59
N VAL A 81 0.41 -17.64 -18.66
CA VAL A 81 0.28 -17.30 -17.23
C VAL A 81 1.66 -17.11 -16.63
N ARG A 82 2.64 -17.96 -17.00
CA ARG A 82 4.03 -17.79 -16.58
C ARG A 82 4.58 -16.43 -17.04
N ALA A 83 4.43 -16.12 -18.32
CA ALA A 83 4.90 -14.85 -18.88
C ALA A 83 4.27 -13.64 -18.17
N LEU A 84 2.98 -13.70 -17.83
CA LEU A 84 2.33 -12.63 -17.05
C LEU A 84 2.89 -12.53 -15.63
N VAL A 85 3.04 -13.66 -14.93
CA VAL A 85 3.60 -13.68 -13.56
C VAL A 85 5.02 -13.15 -13.55
N ASP A 86 5.86 -13.56 -14.51
CA ASP A 86 7.24 -13.09 -14.64
C ASP A 86 7.26 -11.58 -14.93
N HIS A 87 6.40 -11.10 -15.84
CA HIS A 87 6.27 -9.67 -16.13
C HIS A 87 5.88 -8.86 -14.89
N LEU A 88 4.87 -9.31 -14.15
CA LEU A 88 4.44 -8.66 -12.91
C LEU A 88 5.55 -8.71 -11.86
N ALA A 89 6.23 -9.85 -11.71
CA ALA A 89 7.35 -10.00 -10.79
C ALA A 89 8.47 -9.01 -11.11
N THR A 90 8.86 -8.85 -12.38
CA THR A 90 9.85 -7.86 -12.80
C THR A 90 9.36 -6.42 -12.59
N HIS A 91 8.11 -6.11 -12.97
CA HIS A 91 7.53 -4.78 -12.79
C HIS A 91 7.50 -4.35 -11.32
N TYR A 92 7.24 -5.30 -10.41
CA TYR A 92 7.24 -5.06 -8.97
C TYR A 92 8.58 -5.44 -8.28
N ALA A 93 9.60 -5.91 -9.00
CA ALA A 93 10.90 -6.27 -8.41
C ALA A 93 11.65 -5.06 -7.87
N GLY A 94 11.54 -3.91 -8.56
CA GLY A 94 12.09 -2.64 -8.07
C GLY A 94 11.37 -2.06 -6.85
N TRP A 95 10.27 -2.70 -6.42
CA TRP A 95 9.49 -2.32 -5.24
C TRP A 95 9.88 -3.13 -4.00
N THR A 96 10.81 -4.10 -4.08
CA THR A 96 11.31 -4.82 -2.89
C THR A 96 11.63 -3.81 -1.81
N GLY A 97 10.85 -3.88 -0.73
CA GLY A 97 10.54 -2.73 0.12
C GLY A 97 11.75 -1.90 0.51
N GLY A 98 11.55 -0.59 0.55
CA GLY A 98 12.48 0.33 1.20
C GLY A 98 12.85 -0.20 2.58
N ALA A 99 14.01 -0.84 2.64
CA ALA A 99 14.88 -0.81 3.79
C ALA A 99 15.50 0.60 3.78
N GLY A 100 14.81 1.50 4.47
CA GLY A 100 15.15 2.91 4.63
C GLY A 100 14.19 3.54 5.60
#